data_AF-A0A7V3CEK8-F1
#
_entry.id   AF-A0A7V3CEK8-F1
#
_cell.length_a   1.000
_cell.length_b   1.000
_cell.length_c   1.000
_cell.angle_alpha   90.00
_cell.angle_beta   90.00
_cell.angle_gamma   90.00
#
_symmetry.space_group_name_H-M   'P 1'
#
loop_
_entity.id
_entity.type
_entity.pdbx_description
1 polymer ?
#
loop_
_entity_poly.entity_id
_entity_poly.type
_entity_poly.pdbx_seq_one_letter_code
_entity_poly.pdbx_strand_id
1 'polypeptide(L)' 'MSALPPWLQAAPGGCRLALRVQPKSSQNKIVGPEGEVLKVKLHATPEDGKANAALM' A
#
# COMPACT_ATOMS: atom_id res chain seq x y z
N MET A 1 -13.30 -3.48 21.42
CA MET A 1 -13.48 -2.84 20.11
C MET A 1 -12.10 -2.76 19.49
N SER A 2 -11.77 -3.60 18.50
CA SER A 2 -10.44 -3.57 17.91
C SER A 2 -10.31 -2.28 17.09
N ALA A 3 -9.42 -1.39 17.49
CA ALA A 3 -9.12 -0.19 16.73
C ALA A 3 -8.54 -0.62 15.38
N LEU A 4 -8.99 0.03 14.31
CA LEU A 4 -8.41 -0.19 12.99
C LEU A 4 -6.92 0.19 13.05
N PRO A 5 -6.05 -0.55 12.35
CA PRO A 5 -4.64 -0.20 12.30
C PRO A 5 -4.49 1.19 11.64
N PRO A 6 -3.45 1.97 12.00
CA PRO A 6 -3.32 3.37 11.57
C PRO A 6 -3.24 3.56 10.06
N TRP A 7 -2.79 2.53 9.32
CA TRP A 7 -2.73 2.52 7.86
C TRP A 7 -4.07 2.20 7.18
N LEU A 8 -5.15 1.95 7.93
CA LEU A 8 -6.48 1.62 7.43
C LEU A 8 -7.53 2.57 8.01
N GLN A 9 -8.17 3.32 7.13
CA GLN A 9 -9.25 4.24 7.48
C GLN A 9 -10.53 3.83 6.77
N ALA A 10 -11.64 3.75 7.49
CA ALA A 10 -12.95 3.59 6.88
C ALA A 10 -13.30 4.85 6.07
N ALA A 11 -13.87 4.67 4.88
CA ALA A 11 -14.36 5.77 4.05
C ALA A 11 -15.75 5.41 3.49
N PRO A 12 -16.60 6.39 3.15
CA PRO A 12 -17.88 6.09 2.52
C PRO A 12 -17.69 5.25 1.25
N GLY A 13 -18.32 4.08 1.19
CA GLY A 13 -18.20 3.16 0.06
C GLY A 13 -16.93 2.32 0.00
N GLY A 14 -16.06 2.34 1.02
CA GLY A 14 -14.85 1.50 1.04
C GLY A 14 -13.89 1.80 2.18
N CYS A 15 -12.59 1.73 1.88
CA CYS A 15 -11.54 2.08 2.83
C CYS A 15 -10.37 2.78 2.14
N ARG A 16 -9.65 3.60 2.90
CA ARG A 16 -8.39 4.21 2.50
C ARG A 16 -7.24 3.45 3.16
N LEU A 17 -6.26 3.09 2.35
CA LEU A 17 -5.04 2.42 2.78
C LEU A 17 -3.85 3.36 2.62
N ALA A 18 -3.10 3.61 3.69
CA ALA A 18 -1.83 4.32 3.62
C ALA A 18 -0.72 3.31 3.31
N LEU A 19 -0.30 3.25 2.04
CA LEU A 19 0.68 2.28 1.56
C LEU A 19 2.04 2.92 1.30
N ARG A 20 3.12 2.27 1.73
CA ARG A 20 4.48 2.59 1.29
C ARG A 20 4.93 1.57 0.26
N VAL A 21 4.95 2.00 -1.00
CA VAL A 21 5.35 1.15 -2.13
C VAL A 21 6.86 1.16 -2.29
N GLN A 22 7.46 -0.02 -2.25
CA GLN A 22 8.85 -0.24 -2.62
C GLN A 22 8.89 -0.84 -4.04
N PRO A 23 9.29 -0.06 -5.06
CA PRO A 23 9.37 -0.53 -6.45
C PRO A 23 10.58 -1.45 -6.66
N LYS A 24 10.67 -2.06 -7.86
CA LYS A 24 11.77 -2.96 -8.28
C LYS A 24 11.93 -4.21 -7.41
N SER A 25 10.82 -4.74 -6.88
CA SER A 25 10.84 -6.03 -6.18
C SER A 25 10.69 -7.18 -7.18
N SER A 26 11.38 -8.29 -6.99
CA SER A 26 11.22 -9.49 -7.84
C SER A 26 9.79 -10.04 -7.85
N GLN A 27 8.99 -9.73 -6.83
CA GLN A 27 7.60 -10.17 -6.69
C GLN A 27 6.74 -9.12 -5.97
N ASN A 28 5.43 -9.12 -6.26
CA ASN A 28 4.45 -8.33 -5.52
C ASN A 28 4.20 -8.98 -4.15
N LYS A 29 4.41 -8.26 -3.05
CA LYS A 29 4.25 -8.80 -1.70
C LYS A 29 3.93 -7.72 -0.67
N ILE A 30 3.01 -8.03 0.25
CA ILE A 30 2.83 -7.24 1.47
C ILE A 30 3.98 -7.57 2.41
N VAL A 31 4.78 -6.55 2.76
CA VAL A 31 5.92 -6.72 3.67
C VAL A 31 5.44 -6.69 5.11
N GLY A 32 4.48 -5.83 5.42
CA GLY A 32 3.91 -5.67 6.76
C GLY A 32 3.79 -4.20 7.17
N PRO A 33 3.23 -3.93 8.37
CA PRO A 33 3.10 -2.57 8.89
C PRO A 33 4.48 -1.96 9.20
N GLU A 34 4.68 -0.71 8.81
CA GLU A 34 5.85 0.12 9.11
C GLU A 34 5.34 1.43 9.73
N GLY A 35 5.17 1.43 11.06
CA GLY A 35 4.55 2.56 11.78
C GLY A 35 3.10 2.78 11.35
N GLU A 36 2.81 3.94 10.76
CA GLU A 36 1.46 4.34 10.32
C GLU A 36 1.14 3.93 8.87
N VAL A 37 2.05 3.25 8.18
CA VAL A 37 1.85 2.82 6.78
C VAL A 37 1.98 1.31 6.63
N LEU A 38 1.33 0.73 5.63
CA LEU A 38 1.51 -0.66 5.25
C LEU A 38 2.52 -0.73 4.10
N LYS A 39 3.66 -1.37 4.35
CA LYS A 39 4.71 -1.51 3.34
C LYS A 39 4.38 -2.63 2.37
N VAL A 40 4.42 -2.30 1.10
CA VAL A 40 4.19 -3.23 0.00
C VAL A 40 5.34 -3.15 -0.99
N LYS A 41 5.72 -4.29 -1.54
CA LYS A 41 6.70 -4.40 -2.61
C LYS A 41 5.94 -4.66 -3.90
N LEU A 42 6.27 -3.88 -4.94
CA LEU A 42 5.71 -4.08 -6.27
C LEU A 42 6.84 -4.28 -7.28
N HIS A 43 6.58 -5.12 -8.27
CA HIS A 43 7.49 -5.36 -9.39
C HIS A 43 7.54 -4.17 -10.37
N ALA A 44 6.54 -3.28 -10.33
CA ALA A 44 6.48 -2.12 -11.20
C ALA A 44 7.73 -1.21 -11.08
N THR A 45 8.20 -0.72 -12.24
CA THR A 45 9.29 0.26 -12.33
C THR A 45 8.82 1.63 -11.85
N PRO A 46 9.68 2.43 -11.18
CA PRO A 46 9.33 3.73 -10.60
C PRO A 46 9.29 4.86 -11.63
N GLU A 47 8.98 4.57 -12.89
CA GLU A 47 8.80 5.57 -13.92
C GLU A 47 7.40 6.17 -13.78
N ASP A 48 7.36 7.38 -13.21
CA ASP A 48 6.34 8.39 -13.48
C ASP A 48 4.88 7.96 -13.22
N GLY A 49 4.52 7.75 -11.94
CA GLY A 49 3.12 7.58 -11.52
C GLY A 49 2.46 6.22 -11.83
N LYS A 50 3.16 5.28 -12.51
CA LYS A 50 2.60 3.96 -12.87
C LYS A 50 2.42 2.97 -11.71
N ALA A 51 3.05 3.19 -10.56
CA ALA A 51 2.80 2.37 -9.38
C ALA A 51 1.35 2.47 -8.88
N ASN A 52 0.70 3.62 -9.07
CA ASN A 52 -0.72 3.81 -8.75
C ASN A 52 -1.66 3.17 -9.78
N ALA A 53 -1.20 3.03 -11.03
CA ALA A 53 -1.98 2.39 -12.10
C ALA A 53 -2.11 0.86 -11.91
N ALA A 54 -1.18 0.23 -11.19
CA ALA A 54 -1.27 -1.19 -10.84
C ALA A 54 -2.20 -1.48 -9.64
N LEU A 55 -2.78 -0.44 -9.02
CA LEU A 55 -3.73 -0.54 -7.91
C LEU A 55 -5.19 -0.26 -8.35
N MET A 56 -5.44 -0.12 -9.66
CA MET A 56 -6.78 0.01 -10.26
C MET A 56 -7.37 -1.34 -10.62
#